data_AF-A0A218ZLZ6-F1
#
_entry.id   AF-A0A218ZLZ6-F1
#
_cell.length_a   1.000
_cell.length_b   1.000
_cell.length_c   1.000
_cell.angle_alpha   90.00
_cell.angle_beta   90.00
_cell.angle_gamma   90.00
#
_symmetry.space_group_name_H-M   'P 1'
#
loop_
_entity.id
_entity.type
_entity.pdbx_description
1 polymer ?
#
loop_
_entity_poly.entity_id
_entity_poly.type
_entity_poly.pdbx_seq_one_letter_code
_entity_poly.pdbx_strand_id
1 'polypeptide(L)'
;MKGGFGMDFSLMDGKVECGVSLSIKLKGELFNLMKNADERIETFLYEDHEELFINLYFSKFSNNLGKYNFILSHRNLKESESFFTISAKIENPTHFDFVKKILNFPSVIVAGTFMKRDTLFILYRYHENYKEEMNSLLNLYIVEHEGIAISEIRKSYSFRDRMMRINKLFPLAVLQTSSKYISNKLISYIYKNSPGFVAELEGRGLTSDGVRALIYSNRNLNFKGLIEISRNQNIYEARHYESLFVERRRLANMERIPRIAILFSVKDDRAYITSFLPVEEMDNYMRIYSKTVNKESSYEPNIEVLSKMREDIWNWLE
;
A
#
# COMPACT_ATOMS: atom_id res chain seq x y z
N MET A 1 25.09 15.94 -15.90
CA MET A 1 23.63 15.72 -15.92
C MET A 1 23.39 14.30 -15.41
N LYS A 2 22.93 14.13 -14.17
CA LYS A 2 22.51 12.80 -13.70
C LYS A 2 21.09 12.58 -14.21
N GLY A 3 21.01 11.83 -15.30
CA GLY A 3 19.74 11.40 -15.86
C GLY A 3 19.03 10.51 -14.85
N GLY A 4 17.76 10.77 -14.68
CA GLY A 4 16.88 10.12 -13.76
C GLY A 4 16.72 8.60 -13.88
N PHE A 5 16.30 7.94 -12.79
CA PHE A 5 16.13 6.48 -12.74
C PHE A 5 14.84 5.97 -13.42
N GLY A 6 14.06 6.84 -14.08
CA GLY A 6 13.16 6.43 -15.15
C GLY A 6 11.68 6.25 -14.79
N MET A 7 11.18 6.86 -13.71
CA MET A 7 9.73 6.91 -13.45
C MET A 7 9.11 8.24 -13.87
N ASP A 8 8.27 8.19 -14.88
CA ASP A 8 7.45 9.33 -15.27
C ASP A 8 6.18 9.43 -14.40
N PHE A 9 6.27 10.19 -13.31
CA PHE A 9 5.12 10.40 -12.42
C PHE A 9 3.98 11.20 -13.07
N SER A 10 4.23 11.92 -14.17
CA SER A 10 3.16 12.60 -14.91
C SER A 10 2.14 11.59 -15.48
N LEU A 11 2.54 10.33 -15.64
CA LEU A 11 1.63 9.26 -16.03
C LEU A 11 0.64 8.86 -14.96
N MET A 12 0.90 9.13 -13.67
CA MET A 12 0.04 8.67 -12.57
C MET A 12 -0.63 9.80 -11.77
N ASP A 13 0.03 10.96 -11.68
CA ASP A 13 -0.46 12.05 -10.83
C ASP A 13 -1.80 12.60 -11.33
N GLY A 14 -2.77 12.68 -10.42
CA GLY A 14 -4.10 13.22 -10.71
C GLY A 14 -5.07 12.25 -11.41
N LYS A 15 -4.63 11.05 -11.82
CA LYS A 15 -5.48 10.13 -12.58
C LYS A 15 -6.45 9.28 -11.75
N VAL A 16 -6.11 8.98 -10.50
CA VAL A 16 -6.97 8.21 -9.58
C VAL A 16 -7.39 9.15 -8.45
N GLU A 17 -8.49 9.84 -8.67
CA GLU A 17 -8.82 11.07 -7.94
C GLU A 17 -10.01 10.97 -7.00
N CYS A 18 -10.83 9.91 -7.04
CA CYS A 18 -11.94 9.76 -6.11
C CYS A 18 -11.42 9.19 -4.78
N GLY A 19 -11.24 10.04 -3.77
CA GLY A 19 -10.80 9.65 -2.43
C GLY A 19 -11.98 9.42 -1.49
N VAL A 20 -11.97 8.31 -0.77
CA VAL A 20 -13.00 7.94 0.20
C VAL A 20 -12.36 7.56 1.54
N SER A 21 -12.97 8.01 2.62
CA SER A 21 -12.70 7.56 3.98
C SER A 21 -13.86 6.71 4.47
N LEU A 22 -13.61 5.41 4.63
CA LEU A 22 -14.57 4.47 5.19
C LEU A 22 -14.25 4.24 6.67
N SER A 23 -15.22 4.48 7.54
CA SER A 23 -15.15 4.15 8.97
C SER A 23 -15.86 2.84 9.27
N ILE A 24 -15.20 1.98 10.05
CA ILE A 24 -15.69 0.67 10.48
C ILE A 24 -15.45 0.54 11.97
N LYS A 25 -16.53 0.37 12.74
CA LYS A 25 -16.45 0.10 14.17
C LYS A 25 -15.96 -1.33 14.39
N LEU A 26 -14.85 -1.48 15.09
CA LEU A 26 -14.29 -2.78 15.41
C LEU A 26 -14.79 -3.27 16.77
N LYS A 27 -14.97 -4.59 16.88
CA LYS A 27 -15.33 -5.27 18.12
C LYS A 27 -14.16 -6.14 18.55
N GLY A 28 -13.98 -6.29 19.86
CA GLY A 28 -12.91 -7.09 20.45
C GLY A 28 -12.32 -6.40 21.68
N GLU A 29 -11.65 -7.18 22.53
CA GLU A 29 -11.07 -6.70 23.79
C GLU A 29 -10.11 -5.53 23.58
N LEU A 30 -9.18 -5.67 22.62
CA LEU A 30 -8.21 -4.62 22.30
C LEU A 30 -8.89 -3.31 21.85
N PHE A 31 -9.89 -3.39 20.99
CA PHE A 31 -10.57 -2.19 20.48
C PHE A 31 -11.47 -1.54 21.54
N ASN A 32 -12.04 -2.33 22.46
CA ASN A 32 -12.74 -1.82 23.63
C ASN A 32 -11.80 -1.04 24.56
N LEU A 33 -10.58 -1.53 24.79
CA LEU A 33 -9.55 -0.81 25.56
C LEU A 33 -9.14 0.51 24.87
N MET A 34 -9.21 0.54 23.54
CA MET A 34 -8.91 1.74 22.75
C MET A 34 -10.07 2.75 22.67
N LYS A 35 -11.27 2.45 23.16
CA LYS A 35 -12.46 3.32 22.97
C LYS A 35 -12.28 4.77 23.45
N ASN A 36 -11.41 5.00 24.44
CA ASN A 36 -11.10 6.33 24.97
C ASN A 36 -9.83 6.96 24.40
N ALA A 37 -9.14 6.27 23.48
CA ALA A 37 -7.97 6.77 22.78
C ALA A 37 -8.39 7.68 21.62
N ASP A 38 -8.43 8.99 21.86
CA ASP A 38 -8.82 9.95 20.82
C ASP A 38 -7.70 10.30 19.82
N GLU A 39 -6.49 9.80 20.07
CA GLU A 39 -5.35 9.96 19.16
C GLU A 39 -5.49 9.06 17.93
N ARG A 40 -4.97 9.55 16.81
CA ARG A 40 -4.81 8.78 15.59
C ARG A 40 -3.66 7.79 15.76
N ILE A 41 -3.97 6.50 15.65
CA ILE A 41 -2.99 5.41 15.68
C ILE A 41 -2.88 4.88 14.26
N GLU A 42 -1.72 5.01 13.63
CA GLU A 42 -1.52 4.44 12.29
C GLU A 42 -1.69 2.92 12.35
N THR A 43 -2.33 2.36 11.33
CA THR A 43 -2.54 0.93 11.25
C THR A 43 -2.19 0.40 9.88
N PHE A 44 -1.93 -0.90 9.81
CA PHE A 44 -1.68 -1.59 8.56
C PHE A 44 -2.48 -2.89 8.52
N LEU A 45 -3.35 -3.00 7.51
CA LEU A 45 -4.13 -4.20 7.24
C LEU A 45 -3.32 -5.17 6.38
N TYR A 46 -3.37 -6.46 6.70
CA TYR A 46 -2.81 -7.51 5.86
C TYR A 46 -3.64 -8.79 5.98
N GLU A 47 -3.65 -9.59 4.93
CA GLU A 47 -4.26 -10.91 4.95
C GLU A 47 -3.19 -11.97 5.18
N ASP A 48 -3.51 -12.95 6.02
CA ASP A 48 -2.72 -14.16 6.24
C ASP A 48 -3.66 -15.35 6.37
N HIS A 49 -3.49 -16.38 5.54
CA HIS A 49 -4.35 -17.57 5.51
C HIS A 49 -5.87 -17.30 5.55
N GLU A 50 -6.35 -16.41 4.67
CA GLU A 50 -7.76 -15.98 4.60
C GLU A 50 -8.28 -15.24 5.84
N GLU A 51 -7.41 -14.79 6.73
CA GLU A 51 -7.78 -13.96 7.88
C GLU A 51 -7.21 -12.54 7.72
N LEU A 52 -8.00 -11.52 8.08
CA LEU A 52 -7.54 -10.12 8.05
C LEU A 52 -7.01 -9.75 9.43
N PHE A 53 -5.77 -9.30 9.43
CA PHE A 53 -5.09 -8.77 10.60
C PHE A 53 -4.90 -7.27 10.48
N ILE A 54 -4.80 -6.62 11.63
CA ILE A 54 -4.45 -5.22 11.78
C ILE A 54 -3.23 -5.10 12.68
N ASN A 55 -2.16 -4.48 12.15
CA ASN A 55 -1.04 -4.02 12.94
C ASN A 55 -1.31 -2.58 13.39
N LEU A 56 -1.29 -2.34 14.69
CA LEU A 56 -1.45 -1.02 15.31
C LEU A 56 -0.09 -0.49 15.75
N TYR A 57 0.27 0.72 15.33
CA TYR A 57 1.57 1.34 15.62
C TYR A 57 1.40 2.51 16.58
N PHE A 58 1.82 2.31 17.82
CA PHE A 58 1.74 3.30 18.88
C PHE A 58 3.09 3.98 19.04
N SER A 59 3.15 5.28 18.75
CA SER A 59 4.41 6.03 18.81
C SER A 59 4.91 6.15 20.25
N LYS A 60 6.19 5.83 20.45
CA LYS A 60 6.91 6.06 21.71
C LYS A 60 7.15 7.55 22.01
N PHE A 61 6.97 8.41 21.02
CA PHE A 61 7.09 9.86 21.18
C PHE A 61 5.74 10.52 21.44
N SER A 62 4.65 9.74 21.49
CA SER A 62 3.33 10.28 21.83
C SER A 62 3.27 10.68 23.30
N ASN A 63 2.79 11.91 23.55
CA ASN A 63 2.51 12.43 24.89
C ASN A 63 1.39 11.63 25.62
N ASN A 64 0.70 10.73 24.93
CA ASN A 64 -0.40 9.93 25.49
C ASN A 64 0.03 8.51 25.92
N LEU A 65 1.32 8.15 25.88
CA LEU A 65 1.82 6.83 26.28
C LEU A 65 1.23 6.30 27.60
N GLY A 66 1.08 7.16 28.61
CA GLY A 66 0.48 6.80 29.91
C GLY A 66 -0.99 6.37 29.85
N LYS A 67 -1.73 6.71 28.78
CA LYS A 67 -3.10 6.22 28.53
C LYS A 67 -3.11 4.79 27.98
N TYR A 68 -1.95 4.26 27.60
CA TYR A 68 -1.81 3.01 26.91
C TYR A 68 -1.04 1.95 27.71
N ASN A 69 -1.17 1.95 29.04
CA ASN A 69 -0.53 0.93 29.89
C ASN A 69 -0.89 -0.50 29.47
N PHE A 70 -2.08 -0.70 28.86
CA PHE A 70 -2.49 -2.01 28.34
C PHE A 70 -1.60 -2.53 27.19
N ILE A 71 -0.91 -1.64 26.45
CA ILE A 71 -0.02 -2.02 25.35
C ILE A 71 1.12 -2.88 25.87
N LEU A 72 1.75 -2.43 26.95
CA LEU A 72 2.95 -3.06 27.52
C LEU A 72 2.65 -4.47 28.05
N SER A 73 1.40 -4.73 28.45
CA SER A 73 0.93 -6.04 28.88
C SER A 73 0.38 -6.92 27.74
N HIS A 74 0.36 -6.44 26.49
CA HIS A 74 -0.30 -7.16 25.42
C HIS A 74 0.56 -8.31 24.87
N ARG A 75 0.01 -9.52 24.81
CA ARG A 75 0.75 -10.75 24.44
C ARG A 75 1.45 -10.71 23.07
N ASN A 76 0.91 -9.92 22.14
CA ASN A 76 1.41 -9.80 20.77
C ASN A 76 2.21 -8.51 20.56
N LEU A 77 2.74 -7.90 21.62
CA LEU A 77 3.56 -6.70 21.53
C LEU A 77 4.88 -6.99 20.81
N LYS A 78 5.26 -6.11 19.89
CA LYS A 78 6.62 -5.99 19.34
C LYS A 78 7.09 -4.56 19.59
N GLU A 79 8.34 -4.40 19.94
CA GLU A 79 8.95 -3.11 20.20
C GLU A 79 10.02 -2.81 19.14
N SER A 80 9.93 -1.63 18.52
CA SER A 80 10.96 -1.06 17.65
C SER A 80 11.53 0.21 18.29
N GLU A 81 12.44 0.92 17.61
CA GLU A 81 13.01 2.15 18.14
C GLU A 81 11.94 3.23 18.41
N SER A 82 11.00 3.44 17.48
CA SER A 82 9.99 4.51 17.61
C SER A 82 8.58 4.03 17.95
N PHE A 83 8.29 2.73 17.89
CA PHE A 83 6.93 2.24 18.07
C PHE A 83 6.83 1.01 18.98
N PHE A 84 5.67 0.93 19.62
CA PHE A 84 5.09 -0.32 20.08
C PHE A 84 4.09 -0.79 19.02
N THR A 85 4.22 -2.03 18.56
CA THR A 85 3.31 -2.61 17.56
C THR A 85 2.53 -3.77 18.15
N ILE A 86 1.21 -3.74 17.99
CA ILE A 86 0.31 -4.86 18.35
C ILE A 86 -0.34 -5.38 17.08
N SER A 87 -0.31 -6.70 16.88
CA SER A 87 -1.11 -7.36 15.84
C SER A 87 -2.36 -7.97 16.45
N ALA A 88 -3.52 -7.68 15.85
CA ALA A 88 -4.81 -8.24 16.22
C ALA A 88 -5.56 -8.73 14.99
N LYS A 89 -6.36 -9.79 15.16
CA LYS A 89 -7.28 -10.27 14.15
C LYS A 89 -8.53 -9.38 14.13
N ILE A 90 -9.08 -9.11 12.95
CA ILE A 90 -10.37 -8.42 12.82
C ILE A 90 -11.50 -9.43 13.00
N GLU A 91 -12.18 -9.36 14.13
CA GLU A 91 -13.28 -10.27 14.50
C GLU A 91 -14.63 -9.73 14.00
N ASN A 92 -14.99 -9.98 12.73
CA ASN A 92 -16.37 -9.94 12.21
C ASN A 92 -16.38 -10.39 10.72
N PRO A 93 -16.99 -11.53 10.36
CA PRO A 93 -17.05 -12.00 8.97
C PRO A 93 -17.66 -10.98 8.00
N THR A 94 -18.70 -10.26 8.42
CA THR A 94 -19.41 -9.33 7.53
C THR A 94 -18.59 -8.08 7.22
N HIS A 95 -17.93 -7.50 8.23
CA HIS A 95 -17.00 -6.37 8.00
C HIS A 95 -15.81 -6.81 7.17
N PHE A 96 -15.31 -8.03 7.43
CA PHE A 96 -14.21 -8.61 6.69
C PHE A 96 -14.54 -8.80 5.20
N ASP A 97 -15.68 -9.39 4.87
CA ASP A 97 -16.11 -9.59 3.49
C ASP A 97 -16.31 -8.25 2.77
N PHE A 98 -16.91 -7.27 3.44
CA PHE A 98 -17.06 -5.93 2.88
C PHE A 98 -15.72 -5.26 2.60
N VAL A 99 -14.82 -5.27 3.58
CA VAL A 99 -13.48 -4.71 3.46
C VAL A 99 -12.74 -5.40 2.31
N LYS A 100 -12.77 -6.74 2.25
CA LYS A 100 -12.18 -7.48 1.14
C LYS A 100 -12.76 -7.08 -0.21
N LYS A 101 -14.08 -6.92 -0.33
CA LYS A 101 -14.72 -6.46 -1.58
C LYS A 101 -14.27 -5.07 -1.99
N ILE A 102 -14.24 -4.10 -1.07
CA ILE A 102 -13.75 -2.74 -1.35
C ILE A 102 -12.27 -2.76 -1.76
N LEU A 103 -11.43 -3.48 -1.02
CA LEU A 103 -9.99 -3.55 -1.27
C LEU A 103 -9.65 -4.27 -2.57
N ASN A 104 -10.51 -5.18 -3.04
CA ASN A 104 -10.38 -5.89 -4.32
C ASN A 104 -11.13 -5.23 -5.48
N PHE A 105 -11.86 -4.15 -5.22
CA PHE A 105 -12.65 -3.49 -6.23
C PHE A 105 -11.73 -2.86 -7.31
N PRO A 106 -12.10 -2.93 -8.61
CA PRO A 106 -11.27 -2.39 -9.69
C PRO A 106 -10.82 -0.95 -9.46
N SER A 107 -9.58 -0.63 -9.85
CA SER A 107 -8.95 0.68 -9.64
C SER A 107 -8.73 1.13 -8.19
N VAL A 108 -9.25 0.43 -7.17
CA VAL A 108 -9.04 0.83 -5.77
C VAL A 108 -7.58 0.68 -5.36
N ILE A 109 -7.00 1.74 -4.81
CA ILE A 109 -5.71 1.71 -4.13
C ILE A 109 -5.89 2.23 -2.71
N VAL A 110 -5.37 1.50 -1.72
CA VAL A 110 -5.45 1.95 -0.34
C VAL A 110 -4.42 3.05 -0.08
N ALA A 111 -4.91 4.23 0.27
CA ALA A 111 -4.10 5.40 0.52
C ALA A 111 -3.52 5.44 1.94
N GLY A 112 -4.20 4.81 2.91
CA GLY A 112 -3.77 4.74 4.31
C GLY A 112 -4.83 4.08 5.18
N THR A 113 -4.43 3.65 6.37
CA THR A 113 -5.32 3.05 7.37
C THR A 113 -4.92 3.55 8.74
N PHE A 114 -5.88 3.95 9.56
CA PHE A 114 -5.62 4.37 10.92
C PHE A 114 -6.80 4.05 11.82
N MET A 115 -6.56 4.01 13.13
CA MET A 115 -7.58 3.87 14.15
C MET A 115 -7.73 5.20 14.88
N LYS A 116 -8.97 5.51 15.25
CA LYS A 116 -9.29 6.50 16.27
C LYS A 116 -10.37 5.88 17.15
N ARG A 117 -10.12 5.80 18.46
CA ARG A 117 -10.94 5.06 19.41
C ARG A 117 -11.08 3.58 19.01
N ASP A 118 -12.31 3.08 18.93
CA ASP A 118 -12.69 1.72 18.50
C ASP A 118 -13.03 1.66 17.00
N THR A 119 -12.71 2.71 16.22
CA THR A 119 -13.09 2.82 14.81
C THR A 119 -11.87 2.80 13.90
N LEU A 120 -11.89 1.88 12.94
CA LEU A 120 -10.94 1.78 11.83
C LEU A 120 -11.36 2.71 10.70
N PHE A 121 -10.44 3.52 10.24
CA PHE A 121 -10.57 4.34 9.04
C PHE A 121 -9.72 3.75 7.93
N ILE A 122 -10.35 3.38 6.83
CA ILE A 122 -9.70 2.93 5.60
C ILE A 122 -9.82 4.06 4.58
N LEU A 123 -8.68 4.70 4.29
CA LEU A 123 -8.56 5.69 3.23
C LEU A 123 -8.20 4.97 1.95
N TYR A 124 -9.03 5.07 0.93
CA TYR A 124 -8.73 4.52 -0.38
C TYR A 124 -9.10 5.50 -1.49
N ARG A 125 -8.54 5.26 -2.67
CA ARG A 125 -8.82 6.03 -3.88
C ARG A 125 -9.16 5.11 -5.03
N TYR A 126 -9.96 5.59 -5.97
CA TYR A 126 -10.30 4.87 -7.19
C TYR A 126 -10.53 5.85 -8.35
N HIS A 127 -10.58 5.33 -9.58
CA HIS A 127 -10.80 6.11 -10.79
C HIS A 127 -12.29 6.40 -11.02
N GLU A 128 -12.62 7.59 -11.52
CA GLU A 128 -14.00 8.06 -11.68
C GLU A 128 -14.90 7.17 -12.54
N ASN A 129 -14.35 6.46 -13.52
CA ASN A 129 -15.09 5.48 -14.35
C ASN A 129 -15.83 4.40 -13.55
N TYR A 130 -15.44 4.16 -12.29
CA TYR A 130 -16.12 3.18 -11.42
C TYR A 130 -16.96 3.83 -10.32
N LYS A 131 -17.25 5.13 -10.42
CA LYS A 131 -17.98 5.87 -9.38
C LYS A 131 -19.38 5.31 -9.13
N GLU A 132 -20.10 4.95 -10.18
CA GLU A 132 -21.47 4.43 -10.04
C GLU A 132 -21.48 3.05 -9.37
N GLU A 133 -20.60 2.15 -9.79
CA GLU A 133 -20.46 0.81 -9.23
C GLU A 133 -19.95 0.84 -7.79
N MET A 134 -18.98 1.70 -7.49
CA MET A 134 -18.50 1.91 -6.12
C MET A 134 -19.60 2.46 -5.22
N ASN A 135 -20.37 3.47 -5.67
CA ASN A 135 -21.48 4.01 -4.89
C ASN A 135 -22.56 2.95 -4.65
N SER A 136 -22.85 2.13 -5.65
CA SER A 136 -23.81 1.01 -5.53
C SER A 136 -23.33 -0.01 -4.48
N LEU A 137 -22.05 -0.37 -4.51
CA LEU A 137 -21.44 -1.27 -3.52
C LEU A 137 -21.47 -0.68 -2.11
N LEU A 138 -21.12 0.60 -1.96
CA LEU A 138 -21.14 1.28 -0.67
C LEU A 138 -22.55 1.37 -0.09
N ASN A 139 -23.55 1.74 -0.91
CA ASN A 139 -24.94 1.86 -0.47
C ASN A 139 -25.50 0.54 0.05
N LEU A 140 -25.21 -0.57 -0.64
CA LEU A 140 -25.64 -1.91 -0.21
C LEU A 140 -25.16 -2.19 1.22
N TYR A 141 -23.88 -1.96 1.49
CA TYR A 141 -23.27 -2.34 2.76
C TYR A 141 -23.54 -1.36 3.91
N ILE A 142 -23.66 -0.06 3.62
CA ILE A 142 -23.93 0.95 4.67
C ILE A 142 -25.36 0.84 5.18
N VAL A 143 -26.32 0.53 4.30
CA VAL A 143 -27.73 0.36 4.70
C VAL A 143 -27.91 -0.92 5.51
N GLU A 144 -27.19 -1.99 5.18
CA GLU A 144 -27.38 -3.31 5.78
C GLU A 144 -26.57 -3.53 7.07
N HIS A 145 -25.57 -2.69 7.38
CA HIS A 145 -24.64 -2.95 8.48
C HIS A 145 -24.38 -1.76 9.40
N GLU A 146 -24.88 -1.88 10.63
CA GLU A 146 -24.55 -0.96 11.71
C GLU A 146 -23.04 -0.95 12.01
N GLY A 147 -22.46 0.25 12.08
CA GLY A 147 -21.05 0.45 12.39
C GLY A 147 -20.14 0.60 11.18
N ILE A 148 -20.69 0.58 9.96
CA ILE A 148 -20.00 1.00 8.74
C ILE A 148 -20.57 2.35 8.29
N ALA A 149 -19.70 3.31 7.97
CA ALA A 149 -20.11 4.60 7.44
C ALA A 149 -19.05 5.22 6.54
N ILE A 150 -19.47 6.04 5.58
CA ILE A 150 -18.56 6.93 4.85
C ILE A 150 -18.33 8.17 5.70
N SER A 151 -17.09 8.40 6.11
CA SER A 151 -16.72 9.57 6.91
C SER A 151 -16.42 10.79 6.04
N GLU A 152 -15.88 10.58 4.84
CA GLU A 152 -15.47 11.65 3.93
C GLU A 152 -15.42 11.14 2.48
N ILE A 153 -15.86 11.97 1.53
CA ILE A 153 -15.57 11.81 0.10
C ILE A 153 -14.91 13.11 -0.37
N ARG A 154 -13.74 13.00 -0.99
CA ARG A 154 -13.01 14.16 -1.50
C ARG A 154 -12.17 13.83 -2.72
N LYS A 155 -11.67 14.86 -3.39
CA LYS A 155 -10.61 14.68 -4.39
C LYS A 155 -9.33 14.20 -3.69
N SER A 156 -8.74 13.12 -4.21
CA SER A 156 -7.45 12.61 -3.75
C SER A 156 -6.33 13.56 -4.12
N TYR A 157 -5.33 13.66 -3.26
CA TYR A 157 -4.08 14.33 -3.59
C TYR A 157 -3.33 13.56 -4.68
N SER A 158 -2.44 14.25 -5.40
CA SER A 158 -1.45 13.62 -6.28
C SER A 158 -0.61 12.61 -5.48
N PHE A 159 0.06 11.68 -6.16
CA PHE A 159 0.90 10.69 -5.49
C PHE A 159 2.00 11.39 -4.69
N ARG A 160 2.66 12.38 -5.30
CA ARG A 160 3.74 13.16 -4.69
C ARG A 160 3.27 13.91 -3.45
N ASP A 161 2.19 14.69 -3.57
CA ASP A 161 1.64 15.46 -2.45
C ASP A 161 1.21 14.54 -1.30
N ARG A 162 0.62 13.38 -1.64
CA ARG A 162 0.24 12.37 -0.65
C ARG A 162 1.45 11.86 0.11
N MET A 163 2.53 11.47 -0.57
CA MET A 163 3.73 10.97 0.11
C MET A 163 4.35 12.07 0.99
N MET A 164 4.41 13.31 0.52
CA MET A 164 4.93 14.44 1.31
C MET A 164 4.07 14.73 2.55
N ARG A 165 2.74 14.60 2.45
CA ARG A 165 1.83 14.74 3.59
C ARG A 165 2.01 13.62 4.61
N ILE A 166 2.16 12.37 4.16
CA ILE A 166 2.42 11.24 5.06
C ILE A 166 3.77 11.40 5.75
N ASN A 167 4.82 11.86 5.04
CA ASN A 167 6.14 12.12 5.60
C ASN A 167 6.14 13.15 6.74
N LYS A 168 5.17 14.08 6.76
CA LYS A 168 4.97 15.03 7.87
C LYS A 168 4.35 14.38 9.11
N LEU A 169 3.65 13.27 8.96
CA LEU A 169 3.03 12.52 10.07
C LEU A 169 4.02 11.54 10.69
N PHE A 170 4.76 10.81 9.86
CA PHE A 170 5.88 9.96 10.28
C PHE A 170 6.96 9.96 9.20
N PRO A 171 8.25 10.08 9.56
CA PRO A 171 9.33 10.14 8.58
C PRO A 171 9.34 8.92 7.67
N LEU A 172 9.30 9.18 6.36
CA LEU A 172 9.40 8.18 5.30
C LEU A 172 10.81 8.13 4.74
N ALA A 173 11.18 6.95 4.25
CA ALA A 173 12.34 6.71 3.43
C ALA A 173 11.91 6.07 2.11
N VAL A 174 12.74 6.30 1.10
CA VAL A 174 12.60 5.80 -0.26
C VAL A 174 13.74 4.83 -0.52
N LEU A 175 13.36 3.61 -0.91
CA LEU A 175 14.27 2.58 -1.38
C LEU A 175 13.90 2.24 -2.82
N GLN A 176 14.77 2.57 -3.76
CA GLN A 176 14.70 2.07 -5.13
C GLN A 176 15.74 0.99 -5.32
N THR A 177 15.28 -0.17 -5.77
CA THR A 177 16.13 -1.29 -6.15
C THR A 177 15.91 -1.60 -7.61
N SER A 178 16.96 -2.07 -8.29
CA SER A 178 16.85 -2.59 -9.63
C SER A 178 17.35 -4.02 -9.68
N SER A 179 16.78 -4.82 -10.58
CA SER A 179 17.27 -6.15 -10.89
C SER A 179 17.17 -6.39 -12.38
N LYS A 180 17.89 -7.39 -12.88
CA LYS A 180 17.67 -7.90 -14.22
C LYS A 180 16.19 -8.26 -14.38
N TYR A 181 15.58 -7.76 -15.45
CA TYR A 181 14.18 -8.06 -15.72
C TYR A 181 14.04 -9.52 -16.16
N ILE A 182 13.25 -10.29 -15.41
CA ILE A 182 12.86 -11.64 -15.81
C ILE A 182 11.59 -11.56 -16.66
N SER A 183 11.76 -11.87 -17.95
CA SER A 183 10.70 -11.72 -18.96
C SER A 183 9.46 -12.54 -18.61
N ASN A 184 8.32 -11.86 -18.58
CA ASN A 184 7.01 -12.49 -18.61
C ASN A 184 6.17 -11.86 -19.72
N LYS A 185 5.21 -12.60 -20.28
CA LYS A 185 4.48 -12.18 -21.49
C LYS A 185 3.76 -10.83 -21.33
N LEU A 186 3.13 -10.61 -20.17
CA LEU A 186 2.33 -9.41 -19.91
C LEU A 186 3.22 -8.17 -19.78
N ILE A 187 4.20 -8.20 -18.87
CA ILE A 187 5.09 -7.07 -18.60
C ILE A 187 5.98 -6.80 -19.82
N SER A 188 6.47 -7.84 -20.53
CA SER A 188 7.21 -7.66 -21.78
C SER A 188 6.37 -6.99 -22.87
N TYR A 189 5.08 -7.32 -22.96
CA TYR A 189 4.15 -6.62 -23.87
C TYR A 189 3.99 -5.15 -23.46
N ILE A 190 3.73 -4.88 -22.17
CA ILE A 190 3.55 -3.50 -21.68
C ILE A 190 4.81 -2.68 -21.95
N TYR A 191 5.98 -3.17 -21.57
CA TYR A 191 7.26 -2.48 -21.75
C TYR A 191 7.54 -2.18 -23.23
N LYS A 192 7.29 -3.14 -24.14
CA LYS A 192 7.49 -2.93 -25.58
C LYS A 192 6.54 -1.89 -26.17
N ASN A 193 5.30 -1.82 -25.70
CA ASN A 193 4.25 -0.96 -26.28
C ASN A 193 4.10 0.38 -25.55
N SER A 194 4.55 0.48 -24.31
CA SER A 194 4.59 1.69 -23.50
C SER A 194 5.88 1.71 -22.66
N PRO A 195 7.03 1.98 -23.29
CA PRO A 195 8.28 2.21 -22.55
C PRO A 195 8.09 3.35 -21.55
N GLY A 196 8.59 3.16 -20.32
CA GLY A 196 8.41 4.12 -19.23
C GLY A 196 7.06 4.07 -18.52
N PHE A 197 6.26 3.01 -18.72
CA PHE A 197 5.07 2.80 -17.90
C PHE A 197 5.42 2.79 -16.41
N VAL A 198 4.46 3.22 -15.59
CA VAL A 198 4.54 3.13 -14.12
C VAL A 198 3.41 2.25 -13.64
N ALA A 199 3.69 1.36 -12.69
CA ALA A 199 2.67 0.57 -12.02
C ALA A 199 2.73 0.79 -10.51
N GLU A 200 1.57 1.00 -9.88
CA GLU A 200 1.44 1.01 -8.44
C GLU A 200 0.97 -0.37 -7.95
N LEU A 201 1.80 -1.00 -7.12
CA LEU A 201 1.59 -2.36 -6.66
C LEU A 201 0.86 -2.40 -5.31
N GLU A 202 -0.04 -3.36 -5.16
CA GLU A 202 -0.63 -3.71 -3.87
C GLU A 202 0.44 -4.34 -2.97
N GLY A 203 0.90 -3.57 -1.97
CA GLY A 203 2.02 -3.94 -1.12
C GLY A 203 1.67 -4.67 0.18
N ARG A 204 0.38 -4.80 0.53
CA ARG A 204 -0.08 -5.24 1.86
C ARG A 204 -0.45 -6.71 1.92
N GLY A 205 -0.71 -7.32 0.78
CA GLY A 205 -1.05 -8.73 0.68
C GLY A 205 -2.49 -8.98 1.05
N LEU A 206 -3.39 -8.20 0.45
CA LEU A 206 -4.84 -8.31 0.65
C LEU A 206 -5.50 -9.23 -0.40
N THR A 207 -4.67 -9.92 -1.18
CA THR A 207 -5.05 -10.76 -2.30
C THR A 207 -4.19 -12.02 -2.35
N SER A 208 -4.86 -13.18 -2.41
CA SER A 208 -4.23 -14.51 -2.48
C SER A 208 -3.86 -14.92 -3.92
N ASP A 209 -4.47 -14.30 -4.93
CA ASP A 209 -4.33 -14.63 -6.36
C ASP A 209 -3.16 -13.92 -7.08
N GLY A 210 -2.31 -13.23 -6.33
CA GLY A 210 -1.08 -12.59 -6.84
C GLY A 210 -0.90 -11.15 -6.38
N VAL A 211 -0.12 -10.40 -7.16
CA VAL A 211 0.13 -8.98 -6.97
C VAL A 211 -0.75 -8.20 -7.91
N ARG A 212 -1.69 -7.45 -7.33
CA ARG A 212 -2.52 -6.50 -8.07
C ARG A 212 -1.71 -5.23 -8.37
N ALA A 213 -1.81 -4.75 -9.60
CA ALA A 213 -1.08 -3.58 -10.08
C ALA A 213 -2.02 -2.66 -10.86
N LEU A 214 -2.02 -1.38 -10.49
CA LEU A 214 -2.63 -0.33 -11.30
C LEU A 214 -1.56 0.27 -12.20
N ILE A 215 -1.73 0.10 -13.51
CA ILE A 215 -0.76 0.40 -14.56
C ILE A 215 -1.16 1.69 -15.26
N TYR A 216 -0.20 2.59 -15.37
CA TYR A 216 -0.31 3.86 -16.07
C TYR A 216 0.61 3.83 -17.29
N SER A 217 0.03 3.94 -18.48
CA SER A 217 0.77 3.94 -19.73
C SER A 217 0.62 5.26 -20.48
N ASN A 218 1.57 5.53 -21.39
CA ASN A 218 1.51 6.65 -22.32
C ASN A 218 0.71 6.34 -23.59
N ARG A 219 0.29 5.08 -23.77
CA ARG A 219 -0.41 4.56 -24.95
C ARG A 219 -1.47 3.56 -24.55
N ASN A 220 -2.44 3.38 -25.45
CA ASN A 220 -3.44 2.34 -25.30
C ASN A 220 -2.79 0.95 -25.39
N LEU A 221 -3.17 0.07 -24.47
CA LEU A 221 -2.70 -1.30 -24.39
C LEU A 221 -3.88 -2.25 -24.59
N ASN A 222 -3.64 -3.34 -25.32
CA ASN A 222 -4.62 -4.40 -25.50
C ASN A 222 -3.92 -5.76 -25.42
N PHE A 223 -4.00 -6.37 -24.25
CA PHE A 223 -3.37 -7.66 -23.98
C PHE A 223 -4.23 -8.47 -23.01
N LYS A 224 -4.28 -9.79 -23.22
CA LYS A 224 -5.03 -10.70 -22.34
C LYS A 224 -4.48 -10.65 -20.92
N GLY A 225 -5.31 -10.27 -19.96
CA GLY A 225 -4.93 -10.10 -18.56
C GLY A 225 -4.77 -8.65 -18.12
N LEU A 226 -4.91 -7.68 -19.05
CA LEU A 226 -5.15 -6.28 -18.72
C LEU A 226 -6.66 -6.03 -18.65
N ILE A 227 -7.11 -5.46 -17.54
CA ILE A 227 -8.46 -4.95 -17.35
C ILE A 227 -8.39 -3.44 -17.61
N GLU A 228 -9.16 -2.95 -18.59
CA GLU A 228 -9.22 -1.52 -18.88
C GLU A 228 -9.97 -0.79 -17.75
N ILE A 229 -9.31 0.19 -17.14
CA ILE A 229 -9.92 1.09 -16.16
C ILE A 229 -10.36 2.38 -16.84
N SER A 230 -9.50 2.94 -17.69
CA SER A 230 -9.78 4.15 -18.46
C SER A 230 -8.99 4.17 -19.76
N ARG A 231 -9.69 4.00 -20.88
CA ARG A 231 -9.08 4.09 -22.22
C ARG A 231 -8.50 5.47 -22.51
N ASN A 232 -9.23 6.53 -22.15
CA ASN A 232 -8.84 7.90 -22.46
C ASN A 232 -7.59 8.34 -21.68
N GLN A 233 -7.42 7.82 -20.46
CA GLN A 233 -6.27 8.14 -19.61
C GLN A 233 -5.17 7.06 -19.64
N ASN A 234 -5.37 6.00 -20.44
CA ASN A 234 -4.48 4.83 -20.57
C ASN A 234 -4.17 4.18 -19.20
N ILE A 235 -5.22 3.83 -18.45
CA ILE A 235 -5.12 3.19 -17.13
C ILE A 235 -5.67 1.78 -17.21
N TYR A 236 -4.91 0.86 -16.65
CA TYR A 236 -5.23 -0.56 -16.67
C TYR A 236 -4.98 -1.18 -15.31
N GLU A 237 -5.67 -2.27 -15.00
CA GLU A 237 -5.37 -3.11 -13.86
C GLU A 237 -4.90 -4.47 -14.35
N ALA A 238 -3.91 -5.03 -13.66
CA ALA A 238 -3.46 -6.41 -13.87
C ALA A 238 -3.24 -7.12 -12.55
N ARG A 239 -3.29 -8.45 -12.62
CA ARG A 239 -2.82 -9.33 -11.54
C ARG A 239 -1.71 -10.20 -12.08
N HIS A 240 -0.58 -10.19 -11.39
CA HIS A 240 0.57 -11.00 -11.75
C HIS A 240 1.17 -11.65 -10.51
N TYR A 241 1.46 -12.94 -10.60
CA TYR A 241 2.17 -13.64 -9.54
C TYR A 241 3.67 -13.51 -9.78
N GLU A 242 4.38 -12.92 -8.82
CA GLU A 242 5.84 -12.85 -8.79
C GLU A 242 6.30 -13.38 -7.42
N SER A 243 7.01 -14.50 -7.42
CA SER A 243 7.29 -15.28 -6.21
C SER A 243 8.16 -14.53 -5.22
N LEU A 244 9.17 -13.80 -5.68
CA LEU A 244 10.06 -13.06 -4.78
C LEU A 244 9.35 -11.88 -4.13
N PHE A 245 8.49 -11.19 -4.88
CA PHE A 245 7.65 -10.12 -4.35
C PHE A 245 6.68 -10.65 -3.31
N VAL A 246 5.99 -11.76 -3.61
CA VAL A 246 5.05 -12.40 -2.66
C VAL A 246 5.77 -12.86 -1.40
N GLU A 247 6.96 -13.45 -1.52
CA GLU A 247 7.76 -13.84 -0.37
C GLU A 247 8.22 -12.63 0.45
N ARG A 248 8.74 -11.58 -0.21
CA ARG A 248 9.16 -10.34 0.45
C ARG A 248 8.00 -9.70 1.21
N ARG A 249 6.81 -9.67 0.60
CA ARG A 249 5.57 -9.18 1.20
C ARG A 249 5.19 -9.98 2.44
N ARG A 250 5.27 -11.33 2.37
CA ARG A 250 5.00 -12.23 3.50
C ARG A 250 5.96 -11.97 4.67
N LEU A 251 7.27 -11.91 4.39
CA LEU A 251 8.28 -11.63 5.41
C LEU A 251 8.10 -10.24 6.02
N ALA A 252 7.76 -9.23 5.22
CA ALA A 252 7.47 -7.89 5.70
C ALA A 252 6.20 -7.84 6.57
N ASN A 253 5.16 -8.64 6.25
CA ASN A 253 3.98 -8.79 7.08
C ASN A 253 4.33 -9.42 8.45
N MET A 254 5.14 -10.49 8.46
CA MET A 254 5.62 -11.13 9.70
C MET A 254 6.42 -10.16 10.59
N GLU A 255 7.28 -9.35 9.96
CA GLU A 255 8.07 -8.34 10.66
C GLU A 255 7.27 -7.08 11.02
N ARG A 256 6.01 -6.98 10.58
CA ARG A 256 5.12 -5.82 10.77
C ARG A 256 5.72 -4.53 10.20
N ILE A 257 6.31 -4.64 9.01
CA ILE A 257 6.86 -3.48 8.28
C ILE A 257 5.76 -2.91 7.38
N PRO A 258 5.28 -1.68 7.63
CA PRO A 258 4.27 -1.07 6.76
C PRO A 258 4.92 -0.63 5.44
N ARG A 259 4.22 -0.91 4.33
CA ARG A 259 4.57 -0.42 2.99
C ARG A 259 3.56 0.60 2.53
N ILE A 260 3.96 1.87 2.52
CA ILE A 260 3.05 3.00 2.25
C ILE A 260 2.67 3.03 0.77
N ALA A 261 3.65 2.83 -0.10
CA ALA A 261 3.47 2.66 -1.53
C ALA A 261 4.61 1.83 -2.11
N ILE A 262 4.31 1.11 -3.19
CA ILE A 262 5.31 0.40 -3.99
C ILE A 262 5.03 0.70 -5.46
N LEU A 263 6.06 1.19 -6.16
CA LEU A 263 6.01 1.46 -7.58
C LEU A 263 6.91 0.49 -8.35
N PHE A 264 6.52 0.18 -9.58
CA PHE A 264 7.24 -0.69 -10.48
C PHE A 264 7.32 -0.07 -11.88
N SER A 265 8.49 -0.21 -12.51
CA SER A 265 8.72 0.14 -13.91
C SER A 265 9.82 -0.75 -14.50
N VAL A 266 9.93 -0.75 -15.84
CA VAL A 266 11.01 -1.43 -16.56
C VAL A 266 11.71 -0.41 -17.46
N LYS A 267 13.04 -0.38 -17.39
CA LYS A 267 13.90 0.48 -18.20
C LYS A 267 15.25 -0.20 -18.42
N ASP A 268 15.79 -0.12 -19.63
CA ASP A 268 17.10 -0.69 -19.99
C ASP A 268 17.25 -2.16 -19.57
N ASP A 269 16.22 -2.97 -19.81
CA ASP A 269 16.12 -4.39 -19.43
C ASP A 269 16.28 -4.69 -17.93
N ARG A 270 16.08 -3.67 -17.08
CA ARG A 270 16.03 -3.77 -15.63
C ARG A 270 14.64 -3.45 -15.10
N ALA A 271 14.22 -4.23 -14.12
CA ALA A 271 13.04 -4.00 -13.32
C ALA A 271 13.40 -3.08 -12.15
N TYR A 272 12.72 -1.95 -12.02
CA TYR A 272 12.89 -1.01 -10.92
C TYR A 272 11.69 -1.12 -9.97
N ILE A 273 11.98 -1.34 -8.69
CA ILE A 273 10.98 -1.34 -7.61
C ILE A 273 11.33 -0.22 -6.65
N THR A 274 10.40 0.72 -6.45
CA THR A 274 10.53 1.79 -5.46
C THR A 274 9.53 1.62 -4.34
N SER A 275 10.03 1.45 -3.12
CA SER A 275 9.25 1.28 -1.90
C SER A 275 9.33 2.54 -1.04
N PHE A 276 8.18 3.00 -0.57
CA PHE A 276 8.03 4.08 0.42
C PHE A 276 7.69 3.45 1.77
N LEU A 277 8.58 3.60 2.75
CA LEU A 277 8.55 2.90 4.04
C LEU A 277 8.84 3.89 5.17
N PRO A 278 8.45 3.64 6.43
CA PRO A 278 8.98 4.40 7.56
C PRO A 278 10.51 4.29 7.61
N VAL A 279 11.18 5.39 7.98
CA VAL A 279 12.66 5.46 8.06
C VAL A 279 13.24 4.37 8.95
N GLU A 280 12.64 4.13 10.10
CA GLU A 280 13.15 3.18 11.11
C GLU A 280 13.10 1.71 10.64
N GLU A 281 12.17 1.38 9.73
CA GLU A 281 11.99 0.01 9.24
C GLU A 281 12.87 -0.28 8.03
N MET A 282 13.66 0.71 7.59
CA MET A 282 14.47 0.59 6.39
C MET A 282 15.50 -0.54 6.51
N ASP A 283 16.21 -0.63 7.62
CA ASP A 283 17.22 -1.68 7.83
C ASP A 283 16.58 -3.06 7.92
N ASN A 284 15.41 -3.17 8.58
CA ASN A 284 14.64 -4.41 8.62
C ASN A 284 14.21 -4.84 7.22
N TYR A 285 13.68 -3.90 6.44
CA TYR A 285 13.23 -4.17 5.08
C TYR A 285 14.40 -4.52 4.16
N MET A 286 15.54 -3.85 4.28
CA MET A 286 16.77 -4.17 3.54
C MET A 286 17.30 -5.57 3.87
N ARG A 287 17.21 -6.01 5.12
CA ARG A 287 17.52 -7.39 5.51
C ARG A 287 16.58 -8.38 4.84
N ILE A 288 15.28 -8.09 4.77
CA ILE A 288 14.31 -8.93 4.05
C ILE A 288 14.64 -8.95 2.55
N TYR A 289 14.86 -7.79 1.94
CA TYR A 289 15.25 -7.67 0.54
C TYR A 289 16.45 -8.56 0.22
N SER A 290 17.54 -8.39 0.96
CA SER A 290 18.79 -9.15 0.81
C SER A 290 18.56 -10.66 0.93
N LYS A 291 17.76 -11.10 1.92
CA LYS A 291 17.38 -12.51 2.09
C LYS A 291 16.61 -13.07 0.89
N THR A 292 15.74 -12.27 0.27
CA THR A 292 14.93 -12.72 -0.87
C THR A 292 15.73 -12.77 -2.17
N VAL A 293 16.56 -11.75 -2.46
CA VAL A 293 17.32 -11.70 -3.71
C VAL A 293 18.50 -12.68 -3.75
N ASN A 294 19.10 -13.00 -2.60
CA ASN A 294 20.19 -13.98 -2.53
C ASN A 294 19.76 -15.41 -2.86
N LYS A 295 18.44 -15.67 -2.97
CA LYS A 295 17.93 -16.98 -3.39
C LYS A 295 18.03 -17.19 -4.90
N GLU A 296 18.17 -16.13 -5.68
CA GLU A 296 18.19 -16.20 -7.13
C GLU A 296 19.37 -15.41 -7.72
N SER A 297 20.44 -16.11 -8.09
CA SER A 297 21.68 -15.54 -8.62
C SER A 297 21.51 -14.77 -9.94
N SER A 298 20.40 -14.98 -10.66
CA SER A 298 20.08 -14.36 -11.94
C SER A 298 19.58 -12.92 -11.84
N TYR A 299 19.21 -12.44 -10.65
CA TYR A 299 18.57 -11.14 -10.48
C TYR A 299 19.52 -9.95 -10.54
N GLU A 300 20.83 -10.14 -10.31
CA GLU A 300 21.83 -9.05 -10.32
C GLU A 300 21.32 -7.76 -9.60
N PRO A 301 20.98 -7.85 -8.29
CA PRO A 301 20.28 -6.78 -7.58
C PRO A 301 21.20 -5.58 -7.30
N ASN A 302 20.68 -4.38 -7.51
CA ASN A 302 21.33 -3.12 -7.15
C ASN A 302 20.41 -2.25 -6.28
N ILE A 303 21.01 -1.46 -5.40
CA ILE A 303 20.36 -0.36 -4.70
C ILE A 303 20.66 0.91 -5.50
N GLU A 304 19.63 1.49 -6.11
CA GLU A 304 19.76 2.70 -6.93
C GLU A 304 19.59 3.96 -6.08
N VAL A 305 18.61 3.92 -5.18
CA VAL A 305 18.31 5.01 -4.25
C VAL A 305 18.03 4.45 -2.87
N LEU A 306 18.68 5.02 -1.87
CA LEU A 306 18.36 4.82 -0.46
C LEU A 306 18.44 6.19 0.24
N SER A 307 17.29 6.77 0.59
CA SER A 307 17.26 8.12 1.16
C SER A 307 16.06 8.34 2.05
N LYS A 308 16.19 9.27 3.01
CA LYS A 308 15.02 9.84 3.70
C LYS A 308 14.23 10.69 2.71
N MET A 309 12.91 10.70 2.83
CA MET A 309 12.04 11.43 1.93
C MET A 309 12.21 12.95 2.10
N ARG A 310 12.50 13.63 0.99
CA ARG A 310 12.73 15.08 0.84
C ARG A 310 12.21 15.53 -0.52
N GLU A 311 12.05 16.83 -0.74
CA GLU A 311 11.48 17.35 -2.00
C GLU A 311 12.32 17.00 -3.24
N ASP A 312 13.65 16.95 -3.12
CA ASP A 312 14.56 16.64 -4.22
C ASP A 312 14.57 15.16 -4.63
N ILE A 313 13.94 14.26 -3.85
CA ILE A 313 13.92 12.82 -4.13
C ILE A 313 13.25 12.51 -5.47
N TRP A 314 12.30 13.34 -5.90
CA TRP A 314 11.57 13.14 -7.15
C TRP A 314 12.48 13.25 -8.36
N ASN A 315 13.47 14.16 -8.31
CA ASN A 315 14.47 14.33 -9.37
C ASN A 315 15.42 13.13 -9.50
N TRP A 316 15.50 12.29 -8.46
CA TRP A 316 16.30 11.07 -8.51
C TRP A 316 15.46 9.92 -9.09
N LEU A 317 14.15 9.89 -8.81
CA LEU A 317 13.26 8.81 -9.22
C LEU A 317 12.73 8.95 -10.66
N GLU A 318 12.38 10.17 -11.08
CA GLU A 318 12.31 10.53 -12.51
C GLU A 318 13.67 10.29 -13.13
#